data_AF-A0A5B9W4E2-F1
#
_entry.id   AF-A0A5B9W4E2-F1
#
_cell.length_a   1.000
_cell.length_b   1.000
_cell.length_c   1.000
_cell.angle_alpha   90.00
_cell.angle_beta   90.00
_cell.angle_gamma   90.00
#
_symmetry.space_group_name_H-M   'P 1'
#
loop_
_entity.id
_entity.type
_entity.pdbx_description
1 polymer ?
#
loop_
_entity_poly.entity_id
_entity_poly.type
_entity_poly.pdbx_seq_one_letter_code
_entity_poly.pdbx_strand_id
1 'polypeptide(L)'
;MPEHAHLVVFPRRPEYDMGDILRAIKEPVGRQAVAFIKEHAPRWLPRISRQRGEKRERLFWQSGGGHDRNIRKPKVLMAMIHYIHENPVRRGLVGRAADWRWSSAGWFEGEPTCDLIPDRVPPEWVPRG
;
A
#
# COMPACT_ATOMS: atom_id res chain seq x y z
N MET A 1 5.31 4.73 2.78
CA MET A 1 6.76 4.70 3.09
C MET A 1 7.52 4.81 1.76
N PRO A 2 8.74 5.36 1.70
CA PRO A 2 9.46 5.50 0.42
C PRO A 2 9.64 4.20 -0.36
N GLU A 3 9.72 3.07 0.34
CA GLU A 3 10.10 1.76 -0.20
C GLU A 3 8.97 0.71 -0.19
N HIS A 4 7.83 0.99 0.45
CA HIS A 4 6.67 0.11 0.46
C HIS A 4 5.35 0.83 0.80
N ALA A 5 4.25 0.13 0.56
CA ALA A 5 2.89 0.59 0.84
C ALA A 5 2.16 -0.38 1.78
N HIS A 6 1.27 0.18 2.60
CA HIS A 6 0.26 -0.57 3.36
C HIS A 6 -1.12 -0.18 2.85
N LEU A 7 -2.00 -1.17 2.72
CA LEU A 7 -3.35 -1.00 2.23
C LEU A 7 -4.30 -1.77 3.15
N VAL A 8 -5.43 -1.14 3.48
CA VAL A 8 -6.59 -1.83 4.04
C VAL A 8 -7.64 -1.86 2.94
N VAL A 9 -8.09 -3.05 2.56
CA VAL A 9 -9.04 -3.26 1.48
C VAL A 9 -10.25 -4.03 1.98
N PHE A 10 -11.41 -3.73 1.41
CA PHE A 10 -12.65 -4.46 1.67
C PHE A 10 -13.17 -5.04 0.34
N PRO A 11 -12.99 -6.35 0.09
CA PRO A 11 -13.55 -7.00 -1.08
C PRO A 11 -15.07 -6.86 -1.09
N ARG A 12 -15.63 -6.34 -2.20
CA ARG A 12 -17.08 -6.09 -2.31
C ARG A 12 -17.89 -7.32 -2.73
N ARG A 13 -17.21 -8.38 -3.17
CA ARG A 13 -17.83 -9.66 -3.54
C ARG A 13 -17.70 -10.63 -2.38
N PRO A 14 -18.72 -11.47 -2.11
CA PRO A 14 -18.66 -12.47 -1.05
C PRO A 14 -17.56 -13.50 -1.29
N GLU A 15 -17.37 -13.88 -2.56
CA GLU A 15 -16.27 -14.71 -3.02
C GLU A 15 -15.22 -13.84 -3.71
N TYR A 16 -13.98 -13.96 -3.26
CA TYR A 16 -12.84 -13.23 -3.79
C TYR A 16 -11.56 -14.06 -3.65
N ASP A 17 -10.59 -13.78 -4.51
CA ASP A 17 -9.23 -14.31 -4.42
C ASP A 17 -8.25 -13.16 -4.13
N MET A 18 -7.46 -13.30 -3.06
CA MET A 18 -6.49 -12.27 -2.68
C MET A 18 -5.35 -12.14 -3.70
N GLY A 19 -4.96 -13.23 -4.38
CA GLY A 19 -3.98 -13.21 -5.44
C GLY A 19 -4.42 -12.37 -6.64
N ASP A 20 -5.70 -12.47 -7.02
CA ASP A 20 -6.30 -11.64 -8.08
C ASP A 20 -6.32 -10.16 -7.71
N ILE A 21 -6.72 -9.84 -6.47
CA ILE A 21 -6.72 -8.46 -5.97
C ILE A 21 -5.29 -7.90 -5.96
N LEU A 22 -4.33 -8.66 -5.42
CA LEU A 22 -2.93 -8.25 -5.38
C LEU A 22 -2.34 -8.07 -6.78
N ARG A 23 -2.67 -8.95 -7.73
CA ARG A 23 -2.25 -8.82 -9.13
C ARG A 23 -2.81 -7.54 -9.73
N ALA A 24 -4.11 -7.27 -9.58
CA ALA A 24 -4.77 -6.09 -10.11
C ALA A 24 -4.15 -4.77 -9.58
N ILE A 25 -3.69 -4.76 -8.33
CA ILE A 25 -3.00 -3.61 -7.73
C ILE A 25 -1.53 -3.52 -8.22
N LYS A 26 -0.78 -4.63 -8.15
CA LYS A 26 0.68 -4.62 -8.30
C LYS A 26 1.13 -4.57 -9.76
N GLU A 27 0.44 -5.25 -10.67
CA GLU A 27 0.85 -5.37 -12.07
C GLU A 27 0.95 -4.02 -12.81
N PRO A 28 -0.09 -3.16 -12.84
CA PRO A 28 -0.01 -1.88 -13.55
C PRO A 28 1.08 -0.97 -13.00
N VAL A 29 1.20 -0.89 -11.67
CA VAL A 29 2.24 -0.09 -10.99
C VAL A 29 3.63 -0.64 -11.31
N GLY A 30 3.83 -1.96 -11.25
CA GLY A 30 5.11 -2.59 -11.56
C GLY A 30 5.55 -2.34 -12.99
N ARG A 31 4.62 -2.44 -13.95
CA ARG A 31 4.89 -2.16 -15.37
C ARG A 31 5.29 -0.70 -15.59
N GLN A 32 4.53 0.24 -15.02
CA GLN A 32 4.81 1.68 -15.13
C GLN A 32 6.12 2.06 -14.45
N ALA A 33 6.38 1.55 -13.24
CA ALA A 33 7.61 1.83 -12.51
C ALA A 33 8.85 1.28 -13.23
N VAL A 34 8.77 0.07 -13.81
CA VAL A 34 9.85 -0.47 -14.64
C VAL A 34 10.08 0.40 -15.88
N ALA A 35 9.03 0.89 -16.55
CA ALA A 35 9.18 1.81 -17.68
C ALA A 35 9.84 3.13 -17.25
N PHE A 36 9.36 3.74 -16.15
CA PHE A 36 9.91 4.96 -15.58
C PHE A 36 11.41 4.81 -15.24
N ILE A 37 11.79 3.69 -14.60
CA ILE A 37 13.19 3.41 -14.25
C ILE A 37 14.06 3.28 -15.51
N LYS A 38 13.57 2.64 -16.59
CA LYS A 38 14.35 2.53 -17.83
C LYS A 38 14.69 3.90 -18.42
N GLU A 39 13.72 4.81 -18.38
CA GLU A 39 13.84 6.14 -18.98
C GLU A 39 14.65 7.10 -18.10
N HIS A 40 14.34 7.15 -16.80
CA HIS A 40 14.85 8.20 -15.92
C HIS A 40 16.02 7.74 -15.04
N ALA A 41 16.18 6.43 -14.83
CA ALA A 41 17.15 5.90 -13.90
C ALA A 41 17.74 4.53 -14.35
N PRO A 42 18.23 4.40 -15.61
CA PRO A 42 18.63 3.10 -16.17
C PRO A 42 19.70 2.37 -15.34
N ARG A 43 20.53 3.11 -14.59
CA ARG A 43 21.49 2.57 -13.62
C ARG A 43 20.89 1.69 -12.53
N TRP A 44 19.58 1.82 -12.27
CA TRP A 44 18.86 0.98 -11.30
C TRP A 44 18.35 -0.34 -11.89
N LEU A 45 18.31 -0.49 -13.22
CA LEU A 45 17.81 -1.71 -13.86
C LEU A 45 18.50 -3.00 -13.40
N PRO A 46 19.83 -3.05 -13.17
CA PRO A 46 20.48 -4.24 -12.65
C PRO A 46 19.95 -4.65 -11.27
N ARG A 47 19.60 -3.69 -10.41
CA ARG A 47 19.12 -3.94 -9.03
C ARG A 47 17.72 -4.55 -8.98
N ILE A 48 16.92 -4.31 -10.01
CA ILE A 48 15.58 -4.88 -10.16
C ILE A 48 15.53 -6.03 -11.16
N SER A 49 16.67 -6.46 -11.70
CA SER A 49 16.74 -7.58 -12.65
C SER A 49 17.02 -8.89 -11.91
N ARG A 50 16.33 -9.96 -12.30
CA ARG A 50 16.59 -11.32 -11.82
C ARG A 50 16.63 -12.29 -12.99
N GLN A 51 17.54 -13.27 -12.93
CA GLN A 51 17.54 -14.40 -13.85
C GLN A 51 16.65 -15.52 -13.30
N ARG A 52 15.74 -16.05 -14.12
CA ARG A 52 14.89 -17.21 -13.81
C ARG A 52 14.91 -18.17 -15.00
N GLY A 53 15.72 -19.23 -14.89
CA GLY A 53 16.02 -20.11 -16.02
C GLY A 53 16.68 -19.30 -17.14
N GLU A 54 16.13 -19.38 -18.34
CA GLU A 54 16.60 -18.62 -19.52
C GLU A 54 16.05 -17.18 -19.57
N LYS A 55 15.05 -16.85 -18.75
CA LYS A 55 14.38 -15.56 -18.80
C LYS A 55 14.99 -14.56 -17.82
N ARG A 56 15.19 -13.33 -18.30
CA ARG A 56 15.52 -12.18 -17.45
C ARG A 56 14.26 -11.41 -17.09
N GLU A 57 13.90 -11.44 -15.81
CA GLU A 57 12.74 -10.74 -15.27
C GLU A 57 13.16 -9.38 -14.68
N ARG A 58 12.25 -8.40 -14.68
CA ARG A 58 12.41 -7.11 -13.99
C ARG A 58 11.31 -6.96 -12.96
N LEU A 59 11.68 -6.83 -11.69
CA LEU A 59 10.77 -6.86 -10.55
C LEU A 59 10.85 -5.53 -9.80
N PHE A 60 9.81 -4.71 -9.92
CA PHE A 60 9.66 -3.51 -9.09
C PHE A 60 9.23 -3.88 -7.66
N TRP A 61 8.25 -4.78 -7.55
CA TRP A 61 7.80 -5.30 -6.28
C TRP A 61 8.70 -6.43 -5.80
N GLN A 62 8.88 -6.55 -4.48
CA GLN A 62 9.49 -7.72 -3.87
C GLN A 62 8.70 -8.99 -4.27
N SER A 63 9.44 -10.06 -4.56
CA SER A 63 8.88 -11.37 -4.90
C SER A 63 7.95 -11.89 -3.81
N GLY A 64 6.82 -12.48 -4.20
CA GLY A 64 5.80 -13.05 -3.30
C GLY A 64 4.51 -12.24 -3.23
N GLY A 65 3.55 -12.76 -2.46
CA GLY A 65 2.23 -12.14 -2.25
C GLY A 65 2.28 -10.84 -1.42
N GLY A 66 3.36 -10.62 -0.68
CA GLY A 66 3.43 -9.58 0.35
C GLY A 66 3.10 -10.17 1.72
N HIS A 67 2.66 -9.32 2.65
CA HIS A 67 2.19 -9.73 3.97
C HIS A 67 0.74 -9.31 4.13
N ASP A 68 -0.19 -10.26 4.00
CA ASP A 68 -1.62 -10.04 4.18
C ASP A 68 -2.11 -10.60 5.53
N ARG A 69 -3.15 -9.97 6.07
CA ARG A 69 -3.81 -10.40 7.31
C ARG A 69 -5.28 -10.04 7.27
N ASN A 70 -6.13 -11.03 7.50
CA ASN A 70 -7.58 -10.81 7.63
C ASN A 70 -7.92 -10.08 8.94
N ILE A 71 -8.69 -8.99 8.81
CA ILE A 71 -9.22 -8.21 9.93
C ILE A 71 -10.64 -8.69 10.21
N ARG A 72 -10.90 -9.16 11.43
CA ARG A 72 -12.19 -9.77 11.82
C ARG A 72 -12.95 -9.03 12.92
N LYS A 73 -12.37 -7.95 13.46
CA LYS A 73 -12.95 -7.19 14.58
C LYS A 73 -12.80 -5.68 14.35
N PRO A 74 -13.82 -4.87 14.65
CA PRO A 74 -13.77 -3.40 14.56
C PRO A 74 -12.55 -2.77 15.25
N LYS A 75 -12.27 -3.19 16.49
CA LYS A 75 -11.10 -2.69 17.24
C LYS A 75 -9.77 -2.96 16.54
N VAL A 76 -9.66 -4.09 15.83
CA VAL A 76 -8.44 -4.46 15.08
C VAL A 76 -8.31 -3.62 13.81
N LEU A 77 -9.42 -3.29 13.15
CA LEU A 77 -9.43 -2.38 12.00
C LEU A 77 -8.88 -1.01 12.39
N MET A 78 -9.43 -0.41 13.44
CA MET A 78 -9.00 0.91 13.90
C MET A 78 -7.53 0.92 14.35
N ALA A 79 -7.09 -0.11 15.07
CA ALA A 79 -5.69 -0.25 15.44
C ALA A 79 -4.75 -0.36 14.22
N MET A 80 -5.18 -1.06 13.16
CA MET A 80 -4.42 -1.18 11.91
C MET A 80 -4.35 0.13 11.15
N ILE A 81 -5.48 0.85 11.01
CA ILE A 81 -5.52 2.18 10.37
C ILE A 81 -4.56 3.13 11.10
N HIS A 82 -4.68 3.22 12.43
CA HIS A 82 -3.79 4.03 13.26
C HIS A 82 -2.32 3.63 13.09
N TYR A 83 -2.01 2.32 13.12
CA TYR A 83 -0.64 1.83 12.88
C TYR A 83 -0.09 2.27 11.52
N ILE A 84 -0.89 2.16 10.45
CA ILE A 84 -0.50 2.54 9.10
C ILE A 84 -0.21 4.04 9.02
N HIS A 85 -1.09 4.87 9.58
CA HIS A 85 -0.95 6.33 9.60
C HIS A 85 0.25 6.79 10.43
N GLU A 86 0.57 6.10 11.52
CA GLU A 86 1.69 6.43 12.40
C GLU A 86 3.06 5.97 11.87
N ASN A 87 3.12 5.07 10.88
CA ASN A 87 4.40 4.55 10.39
C ASN A 87 5.39 5.62 9.92
N PRO A 88 4.99 6.66 9.15
CA PRO A 88 5.87 7.76 8.79
C PRO A 88 6.43 8.52 10.00
N VAL A 89 5.62 8.72 11.05
CA VAL A 89 6.03 9.38 12.31
C VAL A 89 7.04 8.52 13.06
N ARG A 90 6.74 7.23 13.25
CA ARG A 90 7.63 6.27 13.92
C ARG A 90 9.00 6.14 13.25
N ARG A 91 9.08 6.47 11.96
CA ARG A 91 10.34 6.51 11.20
C ARG A 91 11.03 7.85 11.15
N GLY A 92 10.47 8.88 11.78
CA GLY A 92 11.00 10.24 11.75
C GLY A 92 10.94 10.89 10.37
N LEU A 93 10.04 10.46 9.48
CA LEU A 93 9.86 11.09 8.17
C LEU A 93 9.06 12.39 8.25
N VAL A 94 8.17 12.49 9.25
CA VAL A 94 7.30 13.63 9.56
C VAL A 94 7.06 13.70 11.06
N GLY A 95 6.69 14.88 11.58
CA GLY A 95 6.34 15.07 12.99
C GLY A 95 4.91 14.62 13.34
N ARG A 96 4.00 14.63 12.37
CA ARG A 96 2.60 14.25 12.52
C ARG A 96 2.14 13.36 11.35
N ALA A 97 1.22 12.43 11.62
CA ALA A 97 0.74 11.47 10.61
C ALA A 97 0.13 12.14 9.37
N ALA A 98 -0.72 13.16 9.56
CA ALA A 98 -1.33 13.91 8.45
C ALA A 98 -0.33 14.62 7.53
N ASP A 99 0.86 15.01 8.02
CA ASP A 99 1.87 15.70 7.22
C ASP A 99 2.50 14.76 6.16
N TRP A 100 2.30 13.45 6.27
CA TRP A 100 2.76 12.51 5.27
C TRP A 100 1.83 12.51 4.04
N ARG A 101 2.19 13.31 3.03
CA ARG A 101 1.45 13.48 1.76
C ARG A 101 1.18 12.20 0.93
N TRP A 102 1.62 11.04 1.38
CA TRP A 102 1.37 9.75 0.70
C TRP A 102 0.56 8.81 1.59
N SER A 103 -0.38 9.36 2.36
CA SER A 103 -1.25 8.65 3.29
C SER A 103 -2.62 9.33 3.36
N SER A 104 -3.64 8.54 3.67
CA SER A 104 -4.98 9.03 3.97
C SER A 104 -5.13 9.65 5.36
N ALA A 105 -4.06 9.73 6.16
CA ALA A 105 -4.07 10.30 7.51
C ALA A 105 -4.66 11.71 7.55
N GLY A 106 -4.23 12.59 6.62
CA GLY A 106 -4.77 13.94 6.52
C GLY A 106 -6.28 13.97 6.27
N TRP A 107 -6.80 13.06 5.45
CA TRP A 107 -8.25 12.94 5.23
C TRP A 107 -9.00 12.56 6.52
N PHE A 108 -8.45 11.65 7.34
CA PHE A 108 -9.04 11.25 8.62
C PHE A 108 -9.01 12.38 9.66
N GLU A 109 -8.00 13.24 9.61
CA GLU A 109 -7.86 14.42 10.50
C GLU A 109 -8.65 15.64 10.01
N GLY A 110 -9.26 15.58 8.81
CA GLY A 110 -9.97 16.73 8.22
C GLY A 110 -9.06 17.75 7.52
N GLU A 111 -7.79 17.40 7.32
CA GLU A 111 -6.76 18.19 6.64
C GLU A 111 -6.10 17.37 5.52
N PRO A 112 -6.79 17.10 4.39
CA PRO A 112 -6.22 16.28 3.33
C PRO A 112 -4.92 16.86 2.78
N THR A 113 -3.83 16.09 2.85
CA THR A 113 -2.51 16.47 2.30
C THR A 113 -2.22 15.84 0.94
N CYS A 114 -3.17 15.05 0.42
CA CYS A 114 -3.13 14.46 -0.92
C CYS A 114 -4.54 14.07 -1.40
N ASP A 115 -4.64 13.66 -2.67
CA ASP A 115 -5.90 13.29 -3.32
C ASP A 115 -6.40 11.88 -2.93
N LEU A 116 -5.80 11.23 -1.92
CA LEU A 116 -6.24 9.93 -1.45
C LEU A 116 -7.50 10.07 -0.58
N ILE A 117 -8.65 9.71 -1.17
CA ILE A 117 -9.94 9.64 -0.48
C ILE A 117 -10.25 8.18 -0.17
N PRO A 118 -10.15 7.73 1.09
CA PRO A 118 -10.53 6.38 1.48
C PRO A 118 -12.05 6.19 1.48
N ASP A 119 -12.49 4.95 1.26
CA ASP A 119 -13.88 4.55 1.53
C ASP A 119 -14.19 4.76 3.03
N ARG A 120 -15.41 5.22 3.35
CA ARG A 120 -15.84 5.37 4.74
C ARG A 120 -15.89 4.00 5.42
N VAL A 121 -15.43 3.93 6.67
CA VAL A 121 -15.58 2.74 7.50
C VAL A 121 -17.09 2.46 7.70
N PRO A 122 -17.57 1.24 7.39
CA PRO A 122 -18.98 0.92 7.58
C PRO A 122 -19.42 1.12 9.04
N PRO A 123 -20.64 1.61 9.32
CA PRO A 123 -21.08 1.92 10.69
C PRO A 123 -20.97 0.74 11.68
N GLU A 124 -21.19 -0.48 11.22
CA GLU A 124 -21.06 -1.71 12.01
C GLU A 124 -19.61 -2.06 12.37
N TRP A 125 -18.64 -1.44 11.69
CA TRP A 125 -17.21 -1.54 11.95
C TRP A 125 -16.64 -0.35 12.73
N VAL A 126 -17.45 0.66 13.04
CA VAL A 126 -17.08 1.74 13.95
C VAL A 126 -17.27 1.24 15.39
N PRO A 127 -16.23 1.26 16.25
CA PRO A 127 -16.40 0.89 17.65
C PRO A 127 -17.50 1.74 18.31
N ARG A 128 -18.53 1.10 18.88
CA ARG A 128 -19.44 1.78 19.79
C ARG A 128 -18.69 2.01 21.10
N GLY A 129 -18.68 3.26 21.57
CA GLY A 129 -18.09 3.65 22.85
C GLY A 129 -18.71 2.90 24.02
#